data_AF-A0A7C1BWK6-F1
#
_entry.id   AF-A0A7C1BWK6-F1
#
_cell.length_a   1.000
_cell.length_b   1.000
_cell.length_c   1.000
_cell.angle_alpha   90.00
_cell.angle_beta   90.00
_cell.angle_gamma   90.00
#
_symmetry.space_group_name_H-M   'P 1'
#
loop_
_entity.id
_entity.type
_entity.pdbx_description
1 polymer ?
#
loop_
_entity_poly.entity_id
_entity_poly.type
_entity_poly.pdbx_seq_one_letter_code
_entity_poly.pdbx_strand_id
1 'polypeptide(L)'
;MKEIEVLNQEGEKIGNFTLDEKVFDGKVNITLIHQAVVTYLANRRKGIASTKTKSEVRGGGAKPWRQKGTGRARVGSIRSPLWRGGGIIFGPKPRDYSKKLPKKMKIGALKSALNAKLKDKEIVVVDRINLEN
;
A
#
# COMPACT_ATOMS: atom_id res chain seq x y z
N MET A 1 -29.35 0.57 -22.09
CA MET A 1 -28.03 0.74 -22.71
C MET A 1 -27.60 2.19 -22.64
N LYS A 2 -26.43 2.48 -22.06
CA LYS A 2 -25.85 3.83 -22.05
C LYS A 2 -24.90 3.96 -23.24
N GLU A 3 -25.04 5.04 -23.98
CA GLU A 3 -24.13 5.41 -25.07
C GLU A 3 -23.17 6.49 -24.58
N ILE A 4 -21.92 6.40 -25.03
CA ILE A 4 -20.89 7.41 -24.81
C ILE A 4 -20.35 7.85 -26.17
N GLU A 5 -20.09 9.15 -26.31
CA GLU A 5 -19.53 9.70 -27.54
C GLU A 5 -18.06 9.27 -27.69
N VAL A 6 -17.68 8.93 -28.92
CA VAL A 6 -16.32 8.58 -29.31
C VAL A 6 -15.70 9.79 -30.00
N LEU A 7 -14.56 10.23 -29.49
CA LEU A 7 -13.81 11.37 -30.00
C LEU A 7 -12.59 10.91 -30.83
N ASN A 8 -12.20 11.72 -31.81
CA ASN A 8 -10.89 11.61 -32.46
C ASN A 8 -9.80 12.28 -31.60
N GLN A 9 -8.54 12.23 -32.03
CA GLN A 9 -7.44 12.88 -31.30
C GLN A 9 -7.55 14.41 -31.26
N GLU A 10 -8.30 15.00 -32.20
CA GLU A 10 -8.52 16.44 -32.35
C GLU A 10 -9.73 16.93 -31.52
N GLY A 11 -10.48 16.02 -30.90
CA GLY A 11 -11.68 16.32 -30.10
C GLY A 11 -13.00 16.32 -30.87
N GLU A 12 -13.00 15.94 -32.15
CA GLU A 12 -14.20 15.81 -32.97
C GLU A 12 -14.95 14.50 -32.69
N LYS A 13 -16.28 14.54 -32.78
CA LYS A 13 -17.15 13.38 -32.56
C LYS A 13 -17.19 12.50 -33.81
N ILE A 14 -16.68 11.27 -33.71
CA ILE A 14 -16.69 10.30 -34.81
C ILE A 14 -17.96 9.42 -34.76
N GLY A 15 -18.48 9.14 -33.57
CA GLY A 15 -19.66 8.30 -33.39
C GLY A 15 -20.03 8.02 -31.94
N ASN A 16 -20.96 7.08 -31.74
CA ASN A 16 -21.40 6.64 -30.41
C ASN A 16 -20.93 5.20 -30.15
N PHE A 17 -20.52 4.93 -28.91
CA PHE A 17 -20.17 3.60 -28.44
C PHE A 17 -21.15 3.13 -27.35
N THR A 18 -21.70 1.94 -27.55
CA THR A 18 -22.64 1.32 -26.60
C THR A 18 -21.89 0.61 -25.49
N LEU A 19 -22.14 1.00 -24.23
CA LEU A 19 -21.52 0.38 -23.06
C LEU A 19 -22.25 -0.90 -22.64
N ASP A 20 -21.48 -1.96 -22.33
CA ASP A 20 -22.01 -3.23 -21.81
C ASP A 20 -22.58 -3.05 -20.39
N GLU A 21 -23.86 -3.37 -20.22
CA GLU A 21 -24.59 -3.28 -18.96
C GLU A 21 -24.02 -4.20 -17.87
N LYS A 22 -23.34 -5.30 -18.23
CA LYS A 22 -22.68 -6.19 -17.25
C LYS A 22 -21.51 -5.52 -16.54
N VAL A 23 -20.89 -4.53 -17.17
CA VAL A 23 -19.76 -3.78 -16.63
C VAL A 23 -20.23 -2.44 -16.07
N PHE A 24 -21.15 -1.79 -16.77
CA PHE A 24 -21.66 -0.45 -16.47
C PHE A 24 -23.10 -0.47 -15.94
N ASP A 25 -23.31 -1.17 -14.82
CA ASP A 25 -24.62 -1.28 -14.16
C ASP A 25 -24.97 -0.06 -13.28
N GLY A 26 -24.08 0.93 -13.19
CA GLY A 26 -24.26 2.14 -12.39
C GLY A 26 -24.16 1.94 -10.87
N LYS A 27 -23.90 0.71 -10.40
CA LYS A 27 -23.74 0.44 -8.96
C LYS A 27 -22.31 0.76 -8.53
N VAL A 28 -22.19 1.55 -7.45
CA VAL A 28 -20.89 1.96 -6.91
C VAL A 28 -20.78 1.49 -5.46
N ASN A 29 -19.82 0.60 -5.19
CA ASN A 29 -19.48 0.17 -3.84
C ASN A 29 -18.18 0.83 -3.36
N ILE A 30 -18.32 1.90 -2.59
CA ILE A 30 -17.19 2.71 -2.08
C ILE A 30 -16.30 1.88 -1.15
N THR A 31 -16.87 1.06 -0.28
CA THR A 31 -16.12 0.21 0.68
C THR A 31 -15.20 -0.77 -0.05
N LEU A 32 -15.70 -1.37 -1.14
CA LEU A 32 -14.94 -2.30 -1.96
C LEU A 32 -13.79 -1.61 -2.70
N ILE A 33 -14.02 -0.39 -3.21
CA ILE A 33 -12.97 0.45 -3.80
C ILE A 33 -11.89 0.77 -2.76
N HIS A 34 -12.29 1.25 -1.58
CA HIS A 34 -11.35 1.59 -0.50
C HIS A 34 -10.50 0.37 -0.10
N GLN A 35 -11.12 -0.79 0.08
CA GLN A 35 -10.39 -2.02 0.41
C GLN A 35 -9.39 -2.43 -0.67
N ALA A 36 -9.74 -2.26 -1.95
CA ALA A 36 -8.84 -2.52 -3.06
C ALA A 36 -7.66 -1.54 -3.08
N VAL A 37 -7.89 -0.24 -2.86
CA VAL A 37 -6.85 0.78 -2.80
C VAL A 37 -5.89 0.54 -1.63
N VAL A 38 -6.41 0.33 -0.42
CA VAL A 38 -5.58 0.03 0.77
C VAL A 38 -4.72 -1.22 0.54
N THR A 39 -5.29 -2.25 -0.09
CA THR A 39 -4.54 -3.47 -0.43
C THR A 39 -3.45 -3.20 -1.45
N TYR A 40 -3.76 -2.46 -2.52
CA TYR A 40 -2.78 -2.07 -3.54
C TYR A 40 -1.62 -1.27 -2.95
N LEU A 41 -1.92 -0.26 -2.12
CA LEU A 41 -0.92 0.56 -1.45
C LEU A 41 -0.07 -0.25 -0.46
N ALA A 42 -0.68 -1.17 0.29
CA ALA A 42 0.05 -2.05 1.19
C ALA A 42 1.04 -2.96 0.42
N ASN A 43 0.62 -3.52 -0.71
CA ASN A 43 1.44 -4.40 -1.55
C ASN A 43 2.62 -3.67 -2.22
N ARG A 44 2.55 -2.35 -2.38
CA ARG A 44 3.67 -1.54 -2.89
C ARG A 44 4.76 -1.29 -1.85
N ARG A 45 4.51 -1.56 -0.56
CA ARG A 45 5.50 -1.33 0.51
C ARG A 45 6.55 -2.44 0.50
N LYS A 46 7.83 -2.06 0.39
CA LYS A 46 8.95 -3.01 0.44
C LYS A 46 9.26 -3.56 1.84
N GLY A 47 8.89 -2.84 2.90
CA GLY A 47 9.05 -3.30 4.27
C GLY A 47 10.51 -3.51 4.74
N ILE A 48 11.45 -2.67 4.29
CA ILE A 48 12.90 -2.82 4.58
C ILE A 48 13.35 -2.22 5.93
N ALA A 49 12.45 -1.61 6.69
CA ALA A 49 12.80 -0.96 7.95
C ALA A 49 13.31 -2.00 8.97
N SER A 50 14.52 -1.78 9.50
CA SER A 50 15.16 -2.67 10.46
C SER A 50 15.94 -1.89 11.50
N THR A 51 15.79 -2.27 12.76
CA THR A 51 16.60 -1.79 13.89
C THR A 51 17.41 -2.93 14.48
N LYS A 52 18.52 -2.60 15.15
CA LYS A 52 19.34 -3.58 15.86
C LYS A 52 18.75 -3.85 17.25
N THR A 53 18.45 -5.12 17.53
CA THR A 53 18.10 -5.58 18.87
C THR A 53 19.34 -5.69 19.75
N LYS A 54 19.15 -5.86 21.05
CA LYS A 54 20.23 -6.05 22.03
C LYS A 54 21.22 -7.16 21.63
N SER A 55 20.77 -8.23 20.98
CA SER A 55 21.62 -9.33 20.52
C SER A 55 22.46 -8.97 19.29
N GLU A 56 21.95 -8.10 18.42
CA GLU A 56 22.59 -7.71 17.15
C GLU A 56 23.58 -6.54 17.31
N VAL A 57 23.46 -5.75 18.38
CA VAL A 57 24.43 -4.69 18.70
C VAL A 57 25.78 -5.31 19.10
N ARG A 58 26.87 -4.76 18.56
CA ARG A 58 28.26 -5.15 18.85
C ARG A 58 28.66 -4.74 20.28
N GLY A 59 29.51 -5.52 20.94
CA GLY A 59 30.09 -5.22 22.27
C GLY A 59 29.52 -6.10 23.39
N GLY A 60 29.52 -5.65 24.65
CA GLY A 60 28.95 -6.37 25.81
C GLY A 60 29.52 -7.78 26.08
N GLY A 61 28.70 -8.67 26.65
CA GLY A 61 29.10 -10.04 27.03
C GLY A 61 29.66 -10.12 28.45
N ALA A 62 30.61 -9.26 28.80
CA ALA A 62 31.03 -9.08 30.18
C ALA A 62 30.00 -8.26 30.96
N LYS A 63 29.73 -8.68 32.21
CA LYS A 63 28.88 -7.92 33.12
C LYS A 63 29.62 -6.65 33.53
N PRO A 64 29.01 -5.45 33.44
CA PRO A 64 29.72 -4.19 33.70
C PRO A 64 30.28 -4.08 35.13
N TRP A 65 29.59 -4.66 36.12
CA TRP A 65 30.05 -4.76 37.49
C TRP A 65 29.39 -5.91 38.24
N ARG A 66 29.97 -6.29 39.39
CA ARG A 66 29.44 -7.33 40.30
C ARG A 66 28.02 -7.04 40.78
N GLN A 67 27.26 -8.09 41.12
CA GLN A 67 25.81 -7.99 41.43
C GLN A 67 25.47 -7.14 42.67
N LYS A 68 26.40 -7.03 43.62
CA LYS A 68 26.25 -6.33 44.91
C LYS A 68 27.57 -5.65 45.31
N GLY A 69 27.53 -4.69 46.24
CA GLY A 69 28.73 -4.07 46.80
C GLY A 69 29.38 -2.99 45.92
N THR A 70 28.61 -2.31 45.07
CA THR A 70 29.10 -1.24 44.17
C THR A 70 28.38 0.09 44.34
N GLY A 71 27.29 0.16 45.11
CA GLY A 71 26.44 1.37 45.25
C GLY A 71 25.67 1.77 43.98
N ARG A 72 25.90 1.09 42.85
CA ARG A 72 25.26 1.35 41.55
C ARG A 72 24.05 0.45 41.33
N ALA A 73 23.13 0.89 40.45
CA ALA A 73 22.03 0.06 39.97
C ALA A 73 22.53 -1.28 39.38
N ARG A 74 21.73 -2.34 39.42
CA ARG A 74 22.13 -3.65 38.86
C ARG A 74 22.03 -3.63 37.34
N VAL A 75 23.08 -4.09 36.66
CA VAL A 75 23.13 -4.13 35.20
C VAL A 75 23.66 -5.47 34.72
N GLY A 76 22.99 -6.04 33.71
CA GLY A 76 23.40 -7.29 33.08
C GLY A 76 24.36 -7.09 31.89
N SER A 77 24.19 -6.02 31.10
CA SER A 77 25.00 -5.76 29.91
C SER A 77 24.92 -4.28 29.50
N ILE A 78 26.01 -3.74 28.96
CA ILE A 78 26.03 -2.39 28.34
C ILE A 78 25.18 -2.30 27.07
N ARG A 79 24.80 -3.44 26.46
CA ARG A 79 23.93 -3.48 25.26
C ARG A 79 22.44 -3.29 25.60
N SER A 80 22.12 -3.10 26.88
CA SER A 80 20.75 -2.87 27.32
C SER A 80 20.18 -1.59 26.68
N PRO A 81 18.90 -1.58 26.27
CA PRO A 81 18.20 -0.40 25.73
C PRO A 81 18.23 0.83 26.63
N LEU A 82 18.45 0.64 27.94
CA LEU A 82 18.60 1.72 28.90
C LEU A 82 19.89 2.54 28.70
N TRP A 83 20.88 1.97 28.00
CA TRP A 83 22.18 2.59 27.78
C TRP A 83 22.24 3.28 26.42
N ARG A 84 23.02 4.36 26.34
CA ARG A 84 23.37 5.00 25.07
C ARG A 84 24.15 3.99 24.22
N GLY A 85 23.75 3.83 22.95
CA GLY A 85 24.31 2.83 22.05
C GLY A 85 23.85 1.39 22.32
N GLY A 86 22.89 1.19 23.25
CA GLY A 86 22.22 -0.09 23.46
C GLY A 86 21.29 -0.48 22.32
N GLY A 87 20.81 -1.73 22.32
CA GLY A 87 19.85 -2.19 21.32
C GLY A 87 18.44 -1.63 21.54
N ILE A 88 17.65 -1.56 20.48
CA ILE A 88 16.26 -1.04 20.52
C ILE A 88 15.30 -2.17 20.92
N ILE A 89 14.37 -1.91 21.84
CA ILE A 89 13.26 -2.81 22.18
C ILE A 89 12.10 -2.57 21.21
N PHE A 90 11.57 -3.64 20.61
CA PHE A 90 10.40 -3.62 19.73
C PHE A 90 10.48 -2.60 18.58
N GLY A 91 11.68 -2.31 18.11
CA GLY A 91 11.86 -1.51 16.91
C GLY A 91 11.40 -2.25 15.65
N PRO A 92 11.25 -1.55 14.51
CA PRO A 92 10.82 -2.16 13.27
C PRO A 92 11.79 -3.27 12.85
N LYS A 93 11.22 -4.33 12.31
CA LYS A 93 11.92 -5.41 11.62
C LYS A 93 11.36 -5.58 10.21
N PRO A 94 12.19 -6.04 9.25
CA PRO A 94 11.72 -6.28 7.91
C PRO A 94 10.57 -7.26 7.91
N ARG A 95 9.49 -6.91 7.22
CA ARG A 95 8.29 -7.74 7.15
C ARG A 95 7.55 -7.50 5.85
N ASP A 96 6.80 -8.50 5.42
CA ASP A 96 5.87 -8.34 4.33
C ASP A 96 4.61 -7.59 4.80
N TYR A 97 4.18 -6.61 4.00
CA TYR A 97 2.95 -5.84 4.20
C TYR A 97 1.83 -6.31 3.26
N SER A 98 2.11 -7.30 2.41
CA SER A 98 1.19 -7.74 1.37
C SER A 98 -0.11 -8.28 1.95
N LYS A 99 -1.21 -7.95 1.28
CA LYS A 99 -2.57 -8.42 1.57
C LYS A 99 -3.17 -9.03 0.31
N LYS A 100 -3.83 -10.17 0.47
CA LYS A 100 -4.53 -10.85 -0.62
C LYS A 100 -5.97 -10.33 -0.71
N LEU A 101 -6.40 -9.99 -1.92
CA LEU A 101 -7.79 -9.67 -2.24
C LEU A 101 -8.35 -10.70 -3.23
N PRO A 102 -9.54 -11.30 -2.97
CA PRO A 102 -10.18 -12.22 -3.90
C PRO A 102 -10.39 -11.64 -5.30
N LYS A 103 -10.30 -12.48 -6.35
CA LYS A 103 -10.41 -12.04 -7.75
C LYS A 103 -11.76 -11.36 -8.04
N LYS A 104 -12.86 -11.91 -7.53
CA LYS A 104 -14.21 -11.33 -7.68
C LYS A 104 -14.30 -9.92 -7.06
N MET A 105 -13.67 -9.72 -5.90
CA MET A 105 -13.62 -8.41 -5.24
C MET A 105 -12.80 -7.40 -6.02
N LYS A 106 -11.65 -7.80 -6.60
CA LYS A 106 -10.86 -6.94 -7.49
C LYS A 106 -11.67 -6.46 -8.69
N ILE A 107 -12.36 -7.39 -9.36
CA ILE A 107 -13.21 -7.07 -10.53
C ILE A 107 -14.36 -6.16 -10.10
N GLY A 108 -15.02 -6.45 -8.97
CA GLY A 108 -16.10 -5.61 -8.45
C GLY A 108 -15.65 -4.19 -8.08
N ALA A 109 -14.45 -4.05 -7.51
CA ALA A 109 -13.86 -2.74 -7.21
C ALA A 109 -13.60 -1.93 -8.48
N LEU A 110 -13.03 -2.58 -9.52
CA LEU A 110 -12.77 -1.94 -10.81
C LEU A 110 -14.08 -1.49 -11.49
N LYS A 111 -15.10 -2.37 -11.52
CA LYS A 111 -16.43 -2.02 -12.05
C LYS A 111 -17.04 -0.83 -11.31
N SER A 112 -16.98 -0.84 -9.97
CA SER A 112 -17.50 0.25 -9.14
C SER A 112 -16.76 1.57 -9.41
N ALA A 113 -15.44 1.53 -9.60
CA ALA A 113 -14.64 2.71 -9.89
C ALA A 113 -14.95 3.28 -11.29
N LEU A 114 -15.09 2.42 -12.30
CA LEU A 114 -15.49 2.84 -13.65
C LEU A 114 -16.90 3.44 -13.66
N ASN A 115 -17.85 2.83 -12.95
CA ASN A 115 -19.20 3.38 -12.80
C ASN A 115 -19.21 4.76 -12.12
N ALA A 116 -18.36 4.96 -11.10
CA ALA A 116 -18.24 6.26 -10.44
C ALA A 116 -17.73 7.32 -11.43
N LYS A 117 -16.63 7.04 -12.14
CA LYS A 117 -16.08 7.95 -13.15
C LYS A 117 -17.05 8.22 -14.31
N LEU A 118 -17.83 7.22 -14.72
CA LEU A 118 -18.86 7.38 -15.73
C LEU A 118 -19.99 8.31 -15.24
N LYS A 119 -20.39 8.18 -13.96
CA LYS A 119 -21.42 9.03 -13.35
C LYS A 119 -20.99 10.50 -13.28
N ASP A 120 -19.70 10.71 -13.01
CA ASP A 120 -19.10 12.04 -12.90
C ASP A 120 -18.67 12.62 -14.28
N LYS A 121 -18.95 11.91 -15.38
CA LYS A 121 -18.59 12.26 -16.77
C LYS A 121 -17.08 12.48 -16.98
N GLU A 122 -16.26 11.74 -16.24
CA GLU A 122 -14.79 11.81 -16.34
C GLU A 122 -14.20 10.74 -17.28
N ILE A 123 -15.04 9.95 -17.96
CA ILE A 123 -14.62 8.96 -18.94
C ILE A 123 -14.81 9.54 -20.34
N VAL A 124 -13.76 9.47 -21.15
CA VAL A 124 -13.76 9.82 -22.57
C VAL A 124 -13.30 8.59 -23.35
N VAL A 125 -13.99 8.27 -24.44
CA VAL A 125 -13.60 7.20 -25.36
C VAL A 125 -12.97 7.85 -26.59
N VAL A 126 -11.76 7.43 -26.92
CA VAL A 126 -11.01 7.91 -28.10
C VAL A 126 -10.79 6.72 -29.02
N ASP A 127 -11.08 6.88 -30.31
CA ASP A 127 -11.00 5.79 -31.30
C ASP A 127 -9.55 5.29 -31.48
N ARG A 128 -8.62 6.21 -31.76
CA ARG A 128 -7.19 5.91 -31.92
C ARG A 128 -6.34 6.99 -31.27
N ILE A 129 -5.22 6.56 -30.69
CA ILE A 129 -4.18 7.45 -30.19
C ILE A 129 -2.90 7.11 -30.95
N ASN A 130 -2.55 7.94 -31.93
CA ASN A 130 -1.23 7.93 -32.54
C ASN A 130 -0.32 8.86 -31.74
N LEU A 131 0.75 8.29 -31.16
CA LEU A 131 1.84 9.02 -30.53
C LEU A 131 3.05 8.87 -31.44
N GLU A 132 3.48 9.96 -32.08
CA GLU A 132 4.80 10.02 -32.68
C GLU A 132 5.83 10.15 -31.54
N ASN A 133 6.88 9.32 -31.60
CA ASN A 133 7.88 9.16 -30.52
C ASN A 133 8.63 10.46 -30.21
#